data_AF-A0A396QMM3-F1
#
_entry.id   AF-A0A396QMM3-F1
#
_cell.length_a   1.000
_cell.length_b   1.000
_cell.length_c   1.000
_cell.angle_alpha   90.00
_cell.angle_beta   90.00
_cell.angle_gamma   90.00
#
_symmetry.space_group_name_H-M   'P 1'
#
loop_
_entity.id
_entity.type
_entity.pdbx_description
1 polymer ?
#
loop_
_entity_poly.entity_id
_entity_poly.type
_entity_poly.pdbx_seq_one_letter_code
_entity_poly.pdbx_strand_id
1 'polypeptide(L)'
;MFTGDAIPARDDFPIFSDLPKSLSSLHKLSSLPDILTCCPAWDRVYRREEMSSRIRQAEALLRSLDSCIQTALGRADLKPGEEKLNYICGSMGWNPALINPLLKKALLHQCRALRNIQR
;
A
#
# COMPACT_ATOMS: atom_id res chain seq x y z
N MET A 1 4.53 -8.40 -19.24
CA MET A 1 5.18 -8.48 -17.92
C MET A 1 4.15 -8.91 -16.90
N PHE A 2 4.42 -9.95 -16.10
CA PHE A 2 3.54 -10.36 -15.01
C PHE A 2 3.99 -9.64 -13.72
N THR A 3 3.07 -8.94 -13.04
CA THR A 3 3.39 -8.11 -11.87
C THR A 3 2.87 -8.65 -10.54
N GLY A 4 2.03 -9.69 -10.56
CA GLY A 4 1.43 -10.23 -9.35
C GLY A 4 0.68 -9.14 -8.57
N ASP A 5 0.97 -9.03 -7.28
CA ASP A 5 0.38 -8.04 -6.36
C ASP A 5 1.13 -6.70 -6.33
N ALA A 6 2.23 -6.55 -7.09
CA ALA A 6 3.08 -5.36 -7.01
C ALA A 6 2.37 -4.07 -7.45
N ILE A 7 1.36 -4.19 -8.33
CA ILE A 7 0.44 -3.10 -8.68
C ILE A 7 -0.91 -3.46 -8.06
N PRO A 8 -1.33 -2.79 -6.96
CA PRO A 8 -2.63 -2.99 -6.36
C PRO A 8 -3.75 -2.76 -7.37
N ALA A 9 -4.80 -3.58 -7.29
CA ALA A 9 -6.04 -3.32 -8.02
C ALA A 9 -6.67 -2.02 -7.49
N ARG A 10 -7.32 -1.27 -8.38
CA ARG A 10 -7.84 0.08 -8.07
C ARG A 10 -8.83 0.08 -6.91
N ASP A 11 -9.69 -0.93 -6.84
CA ASP A 11 -10.82 -1.00 -5.92
C ASP A 11 -10.62 -2.07 -4.84
N ASP A 12 -9.37 -2.49 -4.62
CA ASP A 12 -9.01 -3.52 -3.63
C ASP A 12 -7.90 -3.04 -2.68
N PHE A 13 -7.70 -3.79 -1.60
CA PHE A 13 -6.69 -3.52 -0.60
C PHE A 13 -5.28 -3.79 -1.14
N PRO A 14 -4.30 -2.90 -0.87
CA PRO A 14 -2.93 -3.16 -1.27
C PRO A 14 -2.36 -4.31 -0.43
N ILE A 15 -1.77 -5.31 -1.10
CA ILE A 15 -1.03 -6.39 -0.44
C ILE A 15 0.45 -6.01 -0.44
N PHE A 16 1.02 -5.81 0.76
CA PHE A 16 2.44 -5.46 0.90
C PHE A 16 3.01 -6.01 2.21
N SER A 17 4.34 -6.15 2.24
CA SER A 17 5.09 -6.54 3.44
C SER A 17 5.98 -5.41 3.98
N ASP A 18 6.46 -4.54 3.09
CA ASP A 18 7.38 -3.44 3.36
C ASP A 18 7.02 -2.28 2.42
N LEU A 19 6.44 -1.23 2.98
CA LEU A 19 5.87 -0.13 2.20
C LEU A 19 6.93 0.68 1.43
N PRO A 20 8.10 1.04 2.03
CA PRO A 20 9.22 1.63 1.29
C PRO A 20 9.70 0.76 0.11
N LYS A 21 9.84 -0.55 0.29
CA LYS A 21 10.25 -1.44 -0.80
C LYS A 21 9.18 -1.57 -1.88
N SER A 22 7.91 -1.56 -1.52
CA SER A 22 6.80 -1.54 -2.49
C SER A 22 6.85 -0.28 -3.36
N LEU A 23 7.03 0.90 -2.76
CA LEU A 23 7.20 2.16 -3.51
C LEU A 23 8.43 2.13 -4.43
N SER A 24 9.56 1.63 -3.95
CA SER A 24 10.77 1.47 -4.78
C SER A 24 10.53 0.52 -5.96
N SER A 25 9.76 -0.55 -5.75
CA SER A 25 9.44 -1.53 -6.79
C SER A 25 8.52 -0.94 -7.86
N LEU A 26 7.50 -0.17 -7.47
CA LEU A 26 6.64 0.58 -8.39
C LEU A 26 7.46 1.57 -9.24
N HIS A 27 8.39 2.30 -8.60
CA HIS A 27 9.25 3.22 -9.32
C HIS A 27 10.12 2.49 -10.36
N LYS A 28 10.74 1.37 -10.00
CA LYS A 28 11.49 0.53 -10.94
C LYS A 28 10.62 0.04 -12.09
N LEU A 29 9.41 -0.46 -11.81
CA LEU A 29 8.46 -0.90 -12.83
C LEU A 29 8.10 0.21 -13.82
N SER A 30 7.99 1.47 -13.35
CA SER A 30 7.70 2.62 -14.22
C SER A 30 8.86 2.97 -15.17
N SER A 31 10.09 2.64 -14.77
CA SER A 31 11.32 2.99 -15.50
C SER A 31 11.76 1.93 -16.52
N LEU A 32 11.12 0.75 -16.53
CA LEU A 32 11.52 -0.34 -17.41
C LEU A 32 11.17 -0.04 -18.88
N PRO A 33 12.17 -0.06 -19.79
CA PRO A 33 11.91 0.06 -21.22
C PRO A 33 11.21 -1.19 -21.77
N ASP A 34 10.65 -1.06 -22.97
CA ASP A 34 10.05 -2.14 -23.78
C ASP A 34 8.93 -3.01 -23.17
N ILE A 35 8.26 -2.58 -22.11
CA ILE A 35 7.04 -3.25 -21.63
C ILE A 35 5.83 -2.83 -22.47
N LEU A 36 5.29 -3.77 -23.25
CA LEU A 36 4.08 -3.57 -24.06
C LEU A 36 2.80 -3.82 -23.25
N THR A 37 2.82 -4.80 -22.36
CA THR A 37 1.65 -5.21 -21.56
C THR A 37 2.03 -5.58 -20.14
N CYS A 38 1.14 -5.28 -19.21
CA CYS A 38 1.24 -5.57 -17.79
C CYS A 38 0.08 -6.47 -17.34
N CYS A 39 0.40 -7.58 -16.66
CA CYS A 39 -0.54 -8.61 -16.23
C CYS A 39 -0.49 -8.73 -14.69
N PRO A 40 -1.31 -7.93 -13.96
CA PRO A 40 -1.47 -8.04 -12.51
C PRO A 40 -2.28 -9.28 -12.11
N ALA A 41 -2.20 -9.68 -10.83
CA ALA A 41 -2.89 -10.88 -10.33
C ALA A 41 -4.41 -10.71 -10.16
N TRP A 42 -4.85 -9.53 -9.72
CA TRP A 42 -6.24 -9.28 -9.30
C TRP A 42 -6.96 -8.24 -10.15
N ASP A 43 -6.42 -7.94 -11.32
CA ASP A 43 -6.95 -6.89 -12.19
C ASP A 43 -6.78 -7.29 -13.65
N ARG A 44 -7.31 -6.48 -14.57
CA ARG A 44 -7.19 -6.74 -16.01
C ARG A 44 -5.78 -6.49 -16.54
N VAL A 45 -5.49 -7.07 -17.70
CA VAL A 45 -4.27 -6.77 -18.46
C VAL A 45 -4.31 -5.32 -18.96
N TYR A 46 -3.21 -4.60 -18.78
CA TYR A 46 -3.04 -3.20 -19.18
C TYR A 46 -2.01 -3.06 -20.29
N ARG A 47 -2.24 -2.13 -21.22
CA ARG A 47 -1.21 -1.69 -22.16
C ARG A 47 -0.28 -0.67 -21.51
N ARG A 48 0.86 -0.42 -22.15
CA ARG A 48 1.89 0.51 -21.69
C ARG A 48 1.35 1.88 -21.29
N GLU A 49 0.43 2.43 -22.09
CA GLU A 49 -0.14 3.77 -21.88
C GLU A 49 -0.95 3.82 -20.57
N GLU A 50 -1.68 2.74 -20.27
CA GLU A 50 -2.45 2.60 -19.04
C GLU A 50 -1.57 2.26 -17.83
N MET A 51 -0.49 1.50 -18.04
CA MET A 51 0.41 1.04 -16.99
C MET A 51 0.98 2.21 -16.18
N SER A 52 1.44 3.29 -16.84
CA SER A 52 1.95 4.47 -16.12
C SER A 52 0.88 5.12 -15.24
N SER A 53 -0.38 5.17 -15.71
CA SER A 53 -1.50 5.69 -14.91
C SER A 53 -1.78 4.80 -13.70
N ARG A 54 -1.76 3.47 -13.89
CA ARG A 54 -1.99 2.49 -12.82
C ARG A 54 -0.89 2.52 -11.77
N ILE A 55 0.37 2.63 -12.18
CA ILE A 55 1.50 2.79 -11.25
C ILE A 55 1.37 4.09 -10.45
N ARG A 56 1.03 5.22 -11.08
CA ARG A 56 0.82 6.48 -10.35
C ARG A 56 -0.32 6.37 -9.32
N GLN A 57 -1.41 5.69 -9.67
CA GLN A 57 -2.51 5.45 -8.72
C GLN A 57 -2.06 4.57 -7.55
N ALA A 58 -1.31 3.50 -7.82
CA ALA A 58 -0.72 2.65 -6.80
C ALA A 58 0.24 3.41 -5.87
N GLU A 59 1.11 4.25 -6.44
CA GLU A 59 2.03 5.09 -5.67
C GLU A 59 1.27 6.09 -4.79
N ALA A 60 0.23 6.74 -5.33
CA ALA A 60 -0.61 7.66 -4.57
C ALA A 60 -1.29 6.93 -3.39
N LEU A 61 -1.86 5.75 -3.63
CA LEU A 61 -2.47 4.93 -2.59
C LEU A 61 -1.48 4.58 -1.47
N LEU A 62 -0.29 4.10 -1.82
CA LEU A 62 0.73 3.72 -0.85
C LEU A 62 1.29 4.94 -0.09
N ARG A 63 1.41 6.11 -0.73
CA ARG A 63 1.83 7.36 -0.06
C ARG A 63 0.78 7.88 0.90
N SER A 64 -0.50 7.84 0.52
CA SER A 64 -1.61 8.18 1.42
C SER A 64 -1.63 7.25 2.63
N LEU A 65 -1.40 5.96 2.41
CA LEU A 65 -1.31 4.98 3.48
C LEU A 65 -0.13 5.26 4.42
N ASP A 66 1.06 5.53 3.88
CA ASP A 66 2.23 5.89 4.68
C ASP A 66 1.96 7.13 5.54
N SER A 67 1.39 8.17 4.94
CA SER A 67 1.02 9.39 5.67
C SER A 67 0.04 9.08 6.81
N CYS A 68 -0.99 8.27 6.56
CA CYS A 68 -1.94 7.85 7.59
C CYS A 68 -1.25 7.08 8.72
N ILE A 69 -0.31 6.18 8.39
CA ILE A 69 0.47 5.42 9.38
C ILE A 69 1.33 6.36 10.23
N GLN A 70 2.04 7.31 9.62
CA GLN A 70 2.87 8.28 10.35
C GLN A 70 2.02 9.15 11.28
N THR A 71 0.89 9.65 10.80
CA THR A 71 -0.05 10.42 11.63
C THR A 71 -0.58 9.58 12.79
N ALA A 72 -0.99 8.33 12.54
CA ALA A 72 -1.45 7.41 13.58
C ALA A 72 -0.36 7.16 14.63
N LEU A 73 0.91 7.06 14.22
CA LEU A 73 2.04 6.85 15.12
C LEU A 73 2.31 8.07 16.01
N GLY A 74 2.28 9.29 15.43
CA GLY A 74 2.49 10.55 16.17
C GLY A 74 1.36 10.91 17.14
N ARG A 75 0.19 10.29 17.01
CA ARG A 75 -0.92 10.43 17.96
C ARG A 75 -0.67 9.65 19.25
N ALA A 76 -0.35 10.38 20.32
CA ALA A 76 -0.15 9.84 21.66
C ALA A 76 -1.46 9.46 22.36
N ASP A 77 -2.59 10.04 21.92
CA ASP A 77 -3.94 9.74 22.41
C ASP A 77 -4.47 8.38 21.94
N LEU A 78 -3.88 7.80 20.89
CA LEU A 78 -4.28 6.51 20.34
C LEU A 78 -3.44 5.36 20.92
N LYS A 79 -4.09 4.35 21.48
CA LYS A 79 -3.39 3.15 21.96
C LYS A 79 -2.74 2.37 20.82
N PRO A 80 -1.58 1.73 21.08
CA PRO A 80 -0.99 0.77 20.16
C PRO A 80 -1.96 -0.32 19.70
N GLY A 81 -1.78 -0.83 18.47
CA GLY A 81 -2.55 -1.96 17.97
C GLY A 81 -3.84 -1.51 17.30
N GLU A 82 -4.99 -1.91 17.86
CA GLU A 82 -6.29 -1.76 17.18
C GLU A 82 -6.77 -0.32 17.05
N GLU A 83 -6.52 0.56 18.03
CA GLU A 83 -6.95 1.98 17.91
C GLU A 83 -6.22 2.70 16.77
N LYS A 84 -4.89 2.54 16.66
CA LYS A 84 -4.11 3.06 15.52
C LYS A 84 -4.53 2.42 14.20
N LEU A 85 -4.83 1.12 14.18
CA LEU A 85 -5.33 0.42 12.98
C LEU A 85 -6.68 0.98 12.53
N ASN A 86 -7.62 1.16 13.44
CA ASN A 86 -8.94 1.72 13.17
C ASN A 86 -8.84 3.15 12.63
N TYR A 87 -7.94 3.95 13.20
CA TYR A 87 -7.64 5.29 12.67
C TYR A 87 -7.11 5.25 11.24
N ILE A 88 -6.15 4.37 10.93
CA ILE A 88 -5.59 4.22 9.59
C ILE A 88 -6.68 3.80 8.61
N CYS A 89 -7.46 2.78 8.95
CA CYS A 89 -8.55 2.30 8.10
C CYS A 89 -9.59 3.40 7.86
N GLY A 90 -10.03 4.10 8.91
CA GLY A 90 -10.99 5.20 8.78
C GLY A 90 -10.46 6.35 7.93
N SER A 91 -9.17 6.69 8.04
CA SER A 91 -8.52 7.72 7.22
C SER A 91 -8.43 7.32 5.74
N MET A 92 -8.32 6.03 5.47
CA MET A 92 -8.32 5.47 4.11
C MET A 92 -9.74 5.21 3.57
N GLY A 93 -10.79 5.50 4.34
CA GLY A 93 -12.18 5.19 3.97
C GLY A 93 -12.53 3.70 4.03
N TRP A 94 -11.70 2.89 4.69
CA TRP A 94 -11.88 1.46 4.82
C TRP A 94 -12.63 1.09 6.10
N ASN A 95 -13.50 0.08 6.00
CA ASN A 95 -14.10 -0.53 7.18
C ASN A 95 -13.09 -1.50 7.82
N PRO A 96 -12.63 -1.27 9.08
CA PRO A 96 -11.66 -2.14 9.75
C PRO A 96 -12.12 -3.60 9.89
N ALA A 97 -13.43 -3.88 9.86
CA ALA A 97 -13.97 -5.23 9.93
C ALA A 97 -13.91 -5.98 8.59
N LEU A 98 -13.74 -5.26 7.47
CA LEU A 98 -13.74 -5.82 6.12
C LEU A 98 -12.34 -5.85 5.48
N ILE A 99 -11.32 -5.31 6.16
CA ILE A 99 -9.95 -5.34 5.61
C ILE A 99 -9.42 -6.77 5.53
N ASN A 100 -8.63 -7.04 4.49
CA ASN A 100 -7.94 -8.31 4.32
C ASN A 100 -7.04 -8.62 5.55
N PRO A 101 -7.06 -9.85 6.11
CA PRO A 101 -6.18 -10.24 7.21
C PRO A 101 -4.68 -10.02 6.93
N LEU A 102 -4.25 -10.16 5.67
CA LEU A 102 -2.88 -9.87 5.24
C LEU A 102 -2.55 -8.38 5.38
N LEU A 103 -3.47 -7.50 4.96
CA LEU A 103 -3.34 -6.06 5.15
C LEU A 103 -3.32 -5.72 6.65
N LYS A 104 -4.21 -6.29 7.47
CA LYS A 104 -4.22 -6.08 8.93
C LYS A 104 -2.85 -6.42 9.53
N LYS A 105 -2.27 -7.56 9.16
CA LYS A 105 -0.95 -7.99 9.63
C LYS A 105 0.16 -7.04 9.17
N ALA A 106 0.13 -6.61 7.91
CA ALA A 106 1.12 -5.68 7.35
C ALA A 106 1.10 -4.32 8.06
N LEU A 107 -0.09 -3.76 8.30
CA LEU A 107 -0.23 -2.49 9.02
C LEU A 107 0.29 -2.58 10.45
N LEU A 108 -0.07 -3.64 11.18
CA LEU A 108 0.43 -3.86 12.54
C LEU A 108 1.94 -4.04 12.57
N HIS A 109 2.51 -4.75 11.59
CA HIS A 109 3.95 -4.90 11.44
C HIS A 109 4.63 -3.55 11.19
N GLN A 110 4.11 -2.76 10.25
CA GLN A 110 4.66 -1.44 9.90
C GLN A 110 4.61 -0.47 11.09
N CYS A 111 3.49 -0.42 11.83
CA CYS A 111 3.38 0.39 13.04
C CYS A 111 4.38 -0.02 14.14
N ARG A 112 4.71 -1.31 14.24
CA ARG A 112 5.73 -1.80 15.20
C ARG A 112 7.15 -1.44 14.74
N ALA A 113 7.45 -1.64 13.47
CA ALA A 113 8.77 -1.35 12.90
C ALA A 113 9.14 0.12 13.06
N LEU A 114 8.21 1.03 12.73
CA LEU A 114 8.44 2.48 12.82
C LEU A 114 8.55 2.99 14.27
N ARG A 115 7.86 2.35 15.22
CA ARG A 115 8.00 2.67 16.65
C ARG A 115 9.40 2.39 17.18
N ASN A 116 10.05 1.33 16.69
CA ASN A 116 11.40 0.96 17.12
C ASN A 116 12.48 1.90 16.56
N ILE A 117 12.17 2.67 15.50
CA ILE A 117 13.07 3.66 14.91
C ILE A 117 12.97 5.01 15.64
N GLN A 118 11.85 5.28 16.34
CA GLN A 118 11.59 6.53 17.07
C GLN A 118 11.96 6.47 18.57
N ARG A 119 12.55 5.37 19.04
CA ARG A 119 13.10 5.23 20.40
C ARG A 119 14.61 5.39 20.37
#